data_AF-A0A842G0S4-F1
#
_entry.id   AF-A0A842G0S4-F1
#
_cell.length_a   1.000
_cell.length_b   1.000
_cell.length_c   1.000
_cell.angle_alpha   90.00
_cell.angle_beta   90.00
_cell.angle_gamma   90.00
#
_symmetry.space_group_name_H-M   'P 1'
#
loop_
_entity.id
_entity.type
_entity.pdbx_description
1 polymer ?
#
loop_
_entity_poly.entity_id
_entity_poly.type
_entity_poly.pdbx_seq_one_letter_code
_entity_poly.pdbx_strand_id
1 'polypeptide(L)'
;MSKKIRPRPFAPNGLLTENQSRQLVAWYEGDERLCNQREISQIIGVSRMKLHTTFAENPERPFDELKLKNVNKLIELYNQDLEKQKEKLVVVEETKKETKKTINRAKKLIQKVDE
;
A
#
# COMPACT_ATOMS: atom_id res chain seq x y z
N MET A 1 -14.48 -5.50 17.69
CA MET A 1 -14.67 -6.35 16.48
C MET A 1 -13.86 -5.74 15.36
N SER A 2 -12.77 -6.40 14.93
CA SER A 2 -12.00 -5.92 13.79
C SER A 2 -12.90 -5.94 12.56
N LYS A 3 -13.06 -4.78 11.90
CA LYS A 3 -13.73 -4.75 10.61
C LYS A 3 -12.85 -5.57 9.67
N LYS A 4 -13.24 -6.82 9.39
CA LYS A 4 -12.69 -7.61 8.29
C LYS A 4 -12.74 -6.72 7.06
N ILE A 5 -11.57 -6.30 6.60
CA ILE A 5 -11.42 -5.53 5.37
C ILE A 5 -11.91 -6.44 4.28
N ARG A 6 -13.09 -6.14 3.71
CA ARG A 6 -13.52 -6.84 2.50
C ARG A 6 -12.63 -6.29 1.39
N PRO A 7 -11.83 -7.14 0.71
CA PRO A 7 -11.11 -6.69 -0.48
C PRO A 7 -12.15 -6.08 -1.40
N ARG A 8 -11.92 -4.85 -1.88
CA ARG A 8 -12.86 -4.20 -2.80
C ARG A 8 -12.96 -5.10 -4.03
N PRO A 9 -14.15 -5.61 -4.41
CA PRO A 9 -14.30 -6.29 -5.68
C PRO A 9 -14.01 -5.25 -6.76
N PHE A 10 -12.95 -5.46 -7.52
CA PHE A 10 -12.54 -4.53 -8.56
C PHE A 10 -12.83 -5.13 -9.93
N ALA A 11 -13.36 -4.28 -10.81
CA ALA A 11 -13.63 -4.56 -12.22
C ALA A 11 -14.46 -5.84 -12.47
N PRO A 12 -15.74 -5.90 -12.04
CA PRO A 12 -16.63 -7.03 -12.39
C PRO A 12 -16.76 -7.24 -13.91
N ASN A 13 -16.52 -6.19 -14.71
CA ASN A 13 -16.57 -6.21 -16.18
C ASN A 13 -15.17 -6.04 -16.83
N GLY A 14 -14.09 -6.11 -16.05
CA GLY A 14 -12.72 -5.97 -16.53
C GLY A 14 -12.23 -4.53 -16.77
N LEU A 15 -13.05 -3.52 -16.52
CA LEU A 15 -12.67 -2.10 -16.59
C LEU A 15 -12.50 -1.50 -15.19
N LEU A 16 -11.42 -0.75 -15.01
CA LEU A 16 -11.22 0.08 -13.83
C LEU A 16 -12.11 1.32 -13.93
N THR A 17 -12.76 1.70 -12.83
CA THR A 17 -13.37 3.04 -12.76
C THR A 17 -12.28 4.10 -12.76
N GLU A 18 -12.61 5.33 -13.13
CA GLU A 18 -11.63 6.41 -13.22
C GLU A 18 -10.87 6.65 -11.91
N ASN A 19 -11.59 6.64 -10.77
CA ASN A 19 -10.98 6.75 -9.45
C ASN A 19 -10.01 5.60 -9.14
N GLN A 20 -10.33 4.40 -9.62
CA GLN A 20 -9.51 3.20 -9.42
C GLN A 20 -8.23 3.26 -10.27
N SER A 21 -8.34 3.71 -11.52
CA SER A 21 -7.18 3.96 -12.38
C SER A 21 -6.25 4.98 -11.74
N ARG A 22 -6.79 6.15 -11.34
CA ARG A 22 -6.00 7.21 -10.69
C ARG A 22 -5.31 6.74 -9.41
N GLN A 23 -5.99 5.94 -8.59
CA GLN A 23 -5.40 5.37 -7.37
C GLN A 23 -4.23 4.42 -7.67
N LEU A 24 -4.39 3.54 -8.67
CA LEU A 24 -3.33 2.62 -9.06
C LEU A 24 -2.15 3.34 -9.73
N VAL A 25 -2.41 4.38 -10.52
CA VAL A 25 -1.37 5.22 -11.12
C VAL A 25 -0.59 5.94 -10.01
N ALA A 26 -1.29 6.63 -9.11
CA ALA A 26 -0.66 7.32 -7.98
C ALA A 26 0.15 6.38 -7.09
N TRP A 27 -0.36 5.17 -6.83
CA TRP A 27 0.40 4.14 -6.13
C TRP A 27 1.63 3.70 -6.92
N TYR A 28 1.49 3.40 -8.22
CA TYR A 28 2.57 2.95 -9.09
C TYR A 28 3.64 4.02 -9.36
N GLU A 29 3.32 5.30 -9.21
CA GLU A 29 4.29 6.40 -9.33
C GLU A 29 4.85 6.80 -7.96
N GLY A 30 4.10 6.60 -6.89
CA GLY A 30 4.46 7.04 -5.55
C GLY A 30 5.66 6.33 -4.91
N ASP A 31 6.32 7.06 -4.01
CA ASP A 31 7.51 6.62 -3.26
C ASP A 31 7.17 5.82 -1.99
N GLU A 32 5.93 5.83 -1.52
CA GLU A 32 5.53 5.17 -0.26
C GLU A 32 5.28 3.65 -0.39
N ARG A 33 5.44 3.10 -1.60
CA ARG A 33 5.25 1.66 -1.86
C ARG A 33 6.25 0.82 -1.08
N LEU A 34 5.80 -0.34 -0.59
CA LEU A 34 6.71 -1.31 0.02
C LEU A 34 7.37 -2.23 -1.00
N CYS A 35 6.90 -2.24 -2.26
CA CYS A 35 7.41 -3.10 -3.33
C CYS A 35 8.11 -2.30 -4.44
N ASN A 36 9.21 -2.85 -4.95
CA ASN A 36 9.99 -2.24 -6.02
C ASN A 36 9.40 -2.52 -7.41
N GLN A 37 9.67 -1.65 -8.41
CA GLN A 37 9.19 -1.84 -9.79
C GLN A 37 9.53 -3.22 -10.40
N ARG A 38 10.68 -3.80 -10.03
CA ARG A 38 11.07 -5.14 -10.47
C ARG A 38 10.12 -6.22 -9.93
N GLU A 39 9.76 -6.13 -8.66
CA GLU A 39 8.84 -7.07 -8.01
C GLU A 39 7.44 -6.94 -8.60
N ILE A 40 6.98 -5.71 -8.82
CA ILE A 40 5.71 -5.41 -9.48
C ILE A 40 5.66 -6.11 -10.86
N SER A 41 6.71 -5.96 -11.66
CA SER A 41 6.80 -6.58 -12.99
C SER A 41 6.75 -8.12 -12.95
N GLN A 42 7.41 -8.73 -11.96
CA GLN A 42 7.44 -10.19 -11.78
C GLN A 42 6.10 -10.75 -11.32
N ILE A 43 5.45 -10.10 -10.35
CA ILE A 43 4.17 -10.55 -9.77
C ILE A 43 3.05 -10.47 -10.82
N ILE A 44 2.98 -9.33 -11.50
CA ILE A 44 1.97 -9.07 -12.54
C ILE A 44 2.24 -9.94 -13.77
N GLY A 45 3.51 -10.25 -14.06
CA GLY A 45 3.91 -11.00 -15.25
C GLY A 45 3.92 -10.11 -16.50
N VAL A 46 4.27 -8.84 -16.35
CA VAL A 46 4.43 -7.87 -17.45
C VAL A 46 5.84 -7.30 -17.37
N SER A 47 6.53 -7.21 -18.50
CA SER A 47 7.88 -6.65 -18.52
C SER A 47 7.86 -5.18 -18.12
N ARG A 48 8.93 -4.71 -17.47
CA ARG A 48 9.10 -3.29 -17.11
C ARG A 48 8.99 -2.37 -18.34
N MET A 49 9.53 -2.82 -19.47
CA MET A 49 9.43 -2.08 -20.73
C MET A 49 7.97 -1.93 -21.16
N LYS A 50 7.19 -3.02 -21.11
CA LYS A 50 5.77 -2.95 -21.46
C LYS A 50 4.97 -2.05 -20.53
N LEU A 51 5.26 -2.08 -19.22
CA LEU A 51 4.66 -1.13 -18.28
C LEU A 51 5.02 0.32 -18.65
N HIS A 52 6.29 0.60 -18.92
CA HIS A 52 6.71 1.93 -19.36
C HIS A 52 5.99 2.39 -20.65
N THR A 53 5.89 1.52 -21.65
CA THR A 53 5.17 1.81 -22.90
C THR A 53 3.70 2.11 -22.65
N THR A 54 3.01 1.32 -21.82
CA THR A 54 1.59 1.57 -21.52
C THR A 54 1.34 2.90 -20.84
N PHE A 55 2.27 3.35 -19.99
CA PHE A 55 2.20 4.67 -19.35
C PHE A 55 2.50 5.82 -20.32
N ALA A 56 3.34 5.58 -21.33
CA ALA A 56 3.63 6.57 -22.36
C ALA A 56 2.50 6.71 -23.39
N GLU A 57 1.86 5.60 -23.77
CA GLU A 57 0.80 5.58 -24.78
C GLU A 57 -0.54 6.06 -24.24
N ASN A 58 -0.89 5.71 -23.00
CA ASN A 58 -2.14 6.12 -22.36
C ASN A 58 -1.91 6.54 -20.91
N PRO A 59 -1.47 7.79 -20.67
CA PRO A 59 -1.13 8.26 -19.33
C PRO A 59 -2.35 8.36 -18.39
N GLU A 60 -3.56 8.54 -18.92
CA GLU A 60 -4.77 8.62 -18.09
C GLU A 60 -5.25 7.24 -17.61
N ARG A 61 -5.14 6.22 -18.47
CA ARG A 61 -5.59 4.85 -18.18
C ARG A 61 -4.60 3.80 -18.69
N PRO A 62 -3.38 3.77 -18.16
CA PRO A 62 -2.32 2.89 -18.67
C PRO A 62 -2.62 1.41 -18.46
N PHE A 63 -3.47 1.08 -17.50
CA PHE A 63 -3.82 -0.30 -17.17
C PHE A 63 -4.90 -0.89 -18.08
N ASP A 64 -5.60 -0.08 -18.88
CA ASP A 64 -6.62 -0.55 -19.84
C ASP A 64 -5.96 -1.35 -20.99
N GLU A 65 -4.70 -1.06 -21.31
CA GLU A 65 -3.88 -1.79 -22.30
C GLU A 65 -3.38 -3.16 -21.80
N LEU A 66 -3.60 -3.47 -20.51
CA LEU A 66 -3.17 -4.72 -19.90
C LEU A 66 -4.28 -5.76 -19.92
N LYS A 67 -3.89 -7.03 -20.04
CA LYS A 67 -4.83 -8.15 -19.90
C LYS A 67 -5.45 -8.12 -18.50
N LEU A 68 -6.75 -8.43 -18.39
CA LEU A 68 -7.49 -8.46 -17.13
C LEU A 68 -6.78 -9.27 -16.03
N LYS A 69 -6.19 -10.43 -16.38
CA LYS A 69 -5.41 -11.25 -15.44
C LYS A 69 -4.26 -10.48 -14.79
N ASN A 70 -3.60 -9.61 -15.55
CA ASN A 70 -2.47 -8.81 -15.08
C ASN A 70 -2.96 -7.66 -14.21
N VAL A 71 -4.05 -7.01 -14.61
CA VAL A 71 -4.71 -5.96 -13.82
C VAL A 71 -5.18 -6.51 -12.47
N ASN A 72 -5.78 -7.70 -12.43
CA ASN A 72 -6.20 -8.35 -11.19
C ASN A 72 -5.02 -8.60 -10.23
N LYS A 73 -3.89 -9.08 -10.75
CA LYS A 73 -2.66 -9.27 -9.95
C LYS A 73 -2.09 -7.95 -9.42
N LEU A 74 -2.13 -6.89 -10.23
CA LEU A 74 -1.72 -5.55 -9.82
C LEU A 74 -2.60 -5.05 -8.65
N ILE A 75 -3.91 -5.26 -8.74
CA ILE A 75 -4.87 -4.89 -7.69
C ILE A 75 -4.62 -5.71 -6.42
N GLU A 76 -4.39 -7.01 -6.53
CA GLU A 76 -4.04 -7.86 -5.38
C GLU A 76 -2.80 -7.35 -4.67
N LEU A 77 -1.76 -6.99 -5.44
CA LEU A 77 -0.52 -6.43 -4.90
C LEU A 77 -0.77 -5.08 -4.21
N TYR A 78 -1.57 -4.20 -4.82
CA TYR A 78 -1.96 -2.92 -4.23
C TYR A 78 -2.66 -3.08 -2.88
N ASN A 79 -3.64 -4.01 -2.80
CA ASN A 79 -4.36 -4.26 -1.55
C ASN A 79 -3.44 -4.81 -0.46
N GLN A 80 -2.53 -5.73 -0.81
CA GLN A 80 -1.55 -6.26 0.13
C GLN A 80 -0.61 -5.17 0.65
N ASP A 81 -0.21 -4.23 -0.22
CA ASP A 81 0.65 -3.11 0.16
C ASP A 81 -0.04 -2.18 1.16
N LEU A 82 -1.32 -1.83 0.90
CA LEU A 82 -2.13 -1.04 1.82
C LEU A 82 -2.34 -1.71 3.19
N GLU A 83 -2.54 -3.03 3.21
CA GLU A 83 -2.67 -3.79 4.46
C GLU A 83 -1.37 -3.74 5.26
N LYS A 84 -0.22 -3.99 4.61
CA LYS A 84 1.10 -3.94 5.25
C LYS A 84 1.47 -2.54 5.75
N GLN A 85 1.12 -1.48 5.01
CA GLN A 85 1.35 -0.11 5.47
C GLN A 85 0.55 0.20 6.74
N LYS A 86 -0.71 -0.26 6.83
CA LYS A 86 -1.52 -0.10 8.04
C LYS A 86 -0.94 -0.86 9.22
N GLU A 87 -0.50 -2.10 9.02
CA GLU A 87 0.17 -2.87 10.08
C GLU A 87 1.41 -2.14 10.60
N LYS A 88 2.25 -1.59 9.71
CA LYS A 88 3.41 -0.78 10.12
C LYS A 88 3.00 0.46 10.93
N LEU A 89 1.95 1.17 10.52
CA LEU A 89 1.45 2.33 11.24
C LEU A 89 0.94 1.97 12.65
N VAL A 90 0.22 0.86 12.78
CA VAL A 90 -0.29 0.35 14.07
C VAL A 90 0.88 -0.01 15.00
N VAL A 91 1.89 -0.72 14.49
CA VAL A 91 3.09 -1.08 15.28
C VAL A 91 3.87 0.17 15.72
N VAL A 92 3.99 1.18 14.86
CA VAL A 92 4.66 2.44 15.20
C VAL A 92 3.87 3.23 16.25
N GLU A 93 2.55 3.23 16.20
CA GLU A 93 1.72 3.88 17.23
C GLU A 93 1.77 3.16 18.57
N GLU A 94 1.76 1.82 18.56
CA GLU A 94 1.87 1.01 19.78
C GLU A 94 3.23 1.19 20.46
N THR A 95 4.31 1.11 19.69
CA THR A 95 5.68 1.36 20.22
C THR A 95 5.85 2.77 20.77
N LYS A 96 5.26 3.80 20.15
CA LYS A 96 5.23 5.19 20.67
C LYS A 96 4.44 5.31 21.98
N LYS A 97 3.34 4.58 22.13
CA LYS A 97 2.54 4.57 23.37
C LYS A 97 3.28 3.88 24.50
N GLU A 98 3.98 2.78 24.21
CA GLU A 98 4.81 2.09 25.20
C GLU A 98 5.97 2.96 25.67
N THR A 99 6.74 3.58 24.77
CA THR A 99 7.85 4.49 25.15
C THR A 99 7.36 5.66 26.02
N LYS A 100 6.22 6.28 25.70
CA LYS A 100 5.64 7.34 26.54
C LYS A 100 5.28 6.86 27.95
N LYS A 101 4.73 5.65 28.09
CA LYS A 101 4.43 5.06 29.41
C LYS A 101 5.72 4.79 30.20
N THR A 102 6.76 4.29 29.54
CA THR A 102 8.06 4.01 30.17
C THR A 102 8.74 5.29 30.65
N ILE A 103 8.73 6.36 29.85
CA ILE A 103 9.26 7.69 30.23
C ILE A 103 8.52 8.26 31.45
N ASN A 104 7.18 8.17 31.47
CA ASN A 104 6.39 8.64 32.61
C ASN A 104 6.64 7.83 33.89
N ARG A 105 6.89 6.52 33.76
CA ARG A 105 7.25 5.66 34.90
C ARG A 105 8.63 6.01 35.46
N ALA A 106 9.60 6.27 34.59
CA ALA A 106 10.93 6.71 34.99
C ALA A 106 10.89 8.06 35.72
N LYS A 107 10.15 9.05 35.20
CA LYS A 107 9.96 10.35 35.86
C LYS A 107 9.36 10.21 37.26
N LYS A 108 8.34 9.37 37.43
CA LYS A 108 7.73 9.10 38.74
C LYS A 108 8.67 8.41 39.74
N LEU A 109 9.63 7.62 39.25
CA LEU A 109 10.62 6.96 40.12
C LEU A 109 11.69 7.94 40.58
N ILE A 110 12.17 8.82 39.69
CA ILE A 110 13.12 9.88 40.04
C ILE A 110 12.50 10.81 41.10
N GLN A 111 11.26 11.23 40.89
CA GLN A 111 10.53 12.11 41.81
C GLN A 111 10.31 11.51 43.21
N LYS A 112 10.38 10.18 43.36
CA LYS A 112 10.28 9.47 44.64
C LYS A 112 11.62 9.31 45.38
N VAL A 113 12.73 9.54 44.70
CA VAL A 113 14.08 9.44 45.28
C VAL A 113 14.57 10.80 45.78
N ASP A 114 14.06 11.88 45.18
CA ASP A 114 14.37 13.26 45.57
C ASP A 114 13.45 13.82 46.70
N GLU A 115 12.50 13.01 47.20
CA GLU A 115 11.73 13.23 48.45
C GLU A 115 12.38 12.47 49.62
#